data_AF-A0A8J3UUT1-F1
#
_entry.id   AF-A0A8J3UUT1-F1
#
_cell.length_a   1.000
_cell.length_b   1.000
_cell.length_c   1.000
_cell.angle_alpha   90.00
_cell.angle_beta   90.00
_cell.angle_gamma   90.00
#
_symmetry.space_group_name_H-M   'P 1'
#
loop_
_entity.id
_entity.type
_entity.pdbx_description
1 polymer ?
#
loop_
_entity_poly.entity_id
_entity_poly.type
_entity_poly.pdbx_seq_one_letter_code
_entity_poly.pdbx_strand_id
1 'polypeptide(L)'
;MGLSEDQLARAFVASGVRKGQTVLLHASLSSLGHVMGGARTVVSALRAVLGDEGTLASLTSTASNSDTSPLHLRAIEGMTPKEVTDFRARMPAFDAATSPSAGVGRIAEEIRLTPGAVRSSHPQTSFAAVGLLSGRLMAGHAPDCHYGSASPLARLYEADAQVLLLGVGYDRCTAFHLAEYRYAMSPPRRLYRCVVDFGDGPVWWEYEDVVLDDGDFSLLGADFEKAAQLRAGRIGEAEARVFPFVAAVDYAVMWFARHRNSGQVARND
;
A
#
# COMPACT_ATOMS: atom_id res chain seq x y z
N MET A 1 -8.05 -21.94 20.72
CA MET A 1 -7.50 -22.69 19.57
C MET A 1 -7.30 -21.68 18.45
N GLY A 2 -6.13 -21.63 17.80
CA GLY A 2 -5.83 -20.60 16.79
C GLY A 2 -6.46 -20.89 15.43
N LEU A 3 -6.54 -19.86 14.57
CA LEU A 3 -6.98 -19.99 13.19
C LEU A 3 -5.95 -20.78 12.38
N SER A 4 -6.39 -21.86 11.77
CA SER A 4 -5.59 -22.67 10.84
C SER A 4 -5.64 -22.13 9.40
N GLU A 5 -4.74 -22.62 8.56
CA GLU A 5 -4.72 -22.31 7.12
C GLU A 5 -6.06 -22.62 6.44
N ASP A 6 -6.61 -23.81 6.68
CA ASP A 6 -7.89 -24.23 6.11
C ASP A 6 -9.07 -23.36 6.56
N GLN A 7 -9.07 -22.92 7.82
CA GLN A 7 -10.09 -22.02 8.34
C GLN A 7 -10.01 -20.65 7.66
N LEU A 8 -8.79 -20.12 7.49
CA LEU A 8 -8.56 -18.86 6.78
C LEU A 8 -8.94 -18.97 5.29
N ALA A 9 -8.54 -20.05 4.61
CA ALA A 9 -8.87 -20.27 3.20
C ALA A 9 -10.39 -20.30 2.97
N ARG A 10 -11.14 -21.05 3.80
CA ARG A 10 -12.60 -21.04 3.74
C ARG A 10 -13.19 -19.66 4.01
N ALA A 11 -12.63 -18.92 4.96
CA ALA A 11 -13.10 -17.57 5.29
C ALA A 11 -12.84 -16.57 4.15
N PHE A 12 -11.69 -16.64 3.46
CA PHE A 12 -11.41 -15.81 2.28
C PHE A 12 -12.35 -16.12 1.12
N VAL A 13 -12.65 -17.41 0.87
CA VAL A 13 -13.66 -17.78 -0.12
C VAL A 13 -15.04 -17.23 0.27
N ALA A 14 -15.43 -17.37 1.54
CA ALA A 14 -16.70 -16.84 2.02
C ALA A 14 -16.78 -15.30 1.93
N SER A 15 -15.67 -14.58 2.08
CA SER A 15 -15.63 -13.12 2.00
C SER A 15 -15.65 -12.56 0.57
N GLY A 16 -15.44 -13.40 -0.45
CA GLY A 16 -15.50 -12.98 -1.85
C GLY A 16 -14.23 -13.19 -2.65
N VAL A 17 -13.12 -13.65 -2.03
CA VAL A 17 -11.89 -13.98 -2.76
C VAL A 17 -12.14 -15.22 -3.64
N ARG A 18 -11.65 -15.19 -4.88
CA ARG A 18 -11.82 -16.26 -5.87
C ARG A 18 -10.48 -16.64 -6.49
N LYS A 19 -10.39 -17.88 -6.96
CA LYS A 19 -9.27 -18.39 -7.76
C LYS A 19 -9.02 -17.48 -8.98
N GLY A 20 -7.76 -17.24 -9.31
CA GLY A 20 -7.33 -16.46 -10.47
C GLY A 20 -7.38 -14.94 -10.27
N GLN A 21 -7.88 -14.44 -9.13
CA GLN A 21 -7.93 -13.00 -8.89
C GLN A 21 -6.55 -12.40 -8.61
N THR A 22 -6.41 -11.13 -8.95
CA THR A 22 -5.36 -10.26 -8.40
C THR A 22 -5.93 -9.53 -7.19
N VAL A 23 -5.26 -9.60 -6.04
CA VAL A 23 -5.71 -9.00 -4.78
C VAL A 23 -4.65 -8.05 -4.23
N LEU A 24 -5.01 -6.79 -4.02
CA LEU A 24 -4.27 -5.86 -3.19
C LEU A 24 -4.73 -6.01 -1.73
N LEU A 25 -3.83 -6.47 -0.86
CA LEU A 25 -4.08 -6.72 0.55
C LEU A 25 -3.58 -5.57 1.43
N HIS A 26 -4.46 -5.10 2.33
CA HIS A 26 -4.10 -4.34 3.52
C HIS A 26 -4.56 -5.12 4.75
N ALA A 27 -3.66 -5.39 5.70
CA ALA A 27 -3.98 -6.31 6.79
C ALA A 27 -3.34 -5.98 8.14
N SER A 28 -4.09 -6.23 9.21
CA SER A 28 -3.61 -6.21 10.60
C SER A 28 -3.59 -7.63 11.16
N LEU A 29 -2.40 -8.23 11.33
CA LEU A 29 -2.30 -9.61 11.83
C LEU A 29 -2.93 -9.78 13.22
N SER A 30 -2.74 -8.82 14.11
CA SER A 30 -3.26 -8.89 15.49
C SER A 30 -4.79 -8.83 15.56
N SER A 31 -5.44 -8.19 14.58
CA SER A 31 -6.91 -8.10 14.52
C SER A 31 -7.61 -9.44 14.27
N LEU A 32 -6.88 -10.42 13.71
CA LEU A 32 -7.41 -11.75 13.40
C LEU A 32 -7.63 -12.60 14.66
N GLY A 33 -7.09 -12.18 15.81
CA GLY A 33 -6.91 -13.03 16.98
C GLY A 33 -5.66 -13.91 16.82
N HIS A 34 -5.67 -15.10 17.43
CA HIS A 34 -4.53 -16.01 17.35
C HIS A 34 -4.52 -16.79 16.02
N VAL A 35 -3.54 -16.55 15.15
CA VAL A 35 -3.31 -17.31 13.92
C VAL A 35 -2.17 -18.32 14.15
N MET A 36 -2.43 -19.60 13.91
CA MET A 36 -1.39 -20.63 13.98
C MET A 36 -0.34 -20.35 12.92
N GLY A 37 0.94 -20.18 13.28
CA GLY A 37 2.02 -19.86 12.33
C GLY A 37 2.07 -18.38 11.87
N GLY A 38 1.20 -17.51 12.40
CA GLY A 38 1.27 -16.06 12.18
C GLY A 38 1.05 -15.62 10.73
N ALA A 39 1.82 -14.63 10.28
CA ALA A 39 1.67 -14.01 8.96
C ALA A 39 1.82 -15.03 7.81
N ARG A 40 2.76 -15.97 7.93
CA ARG A 40 3.00 -17.03 6.93
C ARG A 40 1.72 -17.79 6.59
N THR A 41 0.92 -18.12 7.59
CA THR A 41 -0.34 -18.87 7.40
C THR A 41 -1.40 -18.05 6.69
N VAL A 42 -1.47 -16.73 6.96
CA VAL A 42 -2.36 -15.82 6.23
C VAL A 42 -1.98 -15.75 4.75
N VAL A 43 -0.68 -15.58 4.46
CA VAL A 43 -0.16 -15.53 3.09
C VAL A 43 -0.37 -16.86 2.38
N SER A 44 -0.09 -17.99 3.05
CA SER A 44 -0.29 -19.33 2.49
C SER A 44 -1.75 -19.59 2.15
N ALA A 45 -2.68 -19.31 3.07
CA ALA A 45 -4.11 -19.47 2.85
C ALA A 45 -4.62 -18.62 1.67
N LEU A 46 -4.22 -17.35 1.57
CA LEU A 46 -4.59 -16.49 0.44
C LEU A 46 -4.04 -17.04 -0.88
N ARG A 47 -2.76 -17.42 -0.93
CA ARG A 47 -2.16 -18.00 -2.13
C ARG A 47 -2.84 -19.31 -2.54
N ALA A 48 -3.21 -20.16 -1.59
CA ALA A 48 -3.94 -21.39 -1.86
C ALA A 48 -5.32 -21.12 -2.50
N VAL A 49 -6.05 -20.10 -2.02
CA VAL A 49 -7.35 -19.71 -2.60
C VAL A 49 -7.19 -19.12 -3.99
N LEU A 50 -6.19 -18.25 -4.18
CA LEU A 50 -5.91 -17.59 -5.46
C LEU A 50 -5.40 -18.57 -6.52
N GLY A 51 -4.64 -19.60 -6.12
CA GLY A 51 -4.04 -20.58 -7.01
C GLY A 51 -2.97 -19.99 -7.94
N ASP A 52 -2.48 -20.81 -8.87
CA ASP A 52 -1.33 -20.46 -9.74
C ASP A 52 -1.63 -19.33 -10.73
N GLU A 53 -2.91 -19.11 -11.06
CA GLU A 53 -3.37 -18.03 -11.94
C GLU A 53 -3.59 -16.71 -11.20
N GLY A 54 -3.65 -16.74 -9.87
CA GLY A 54 -3.91 -15.56 -9.06
C GLY A 54 -2.62 -14.80 -8.68
N THR A 55 -2.80 -13.60 -8.15
CA THR A 55 -1.69 -12.74 -7.69
C THR A 55 -2.06 -12.03 -6.40
N LEU A 56 -1.20 -12.13 -5.39
CA LEU A 56 -1.33 -11.40 -4.13
C LEU A 56 -0.32 -10.26 -4.10
N ALA A 57 -0.79 -9.04 -3.89
CA ALA A 57 0.04 -7.84 -3.78
C ALA A 57 -0.23 -7.10 -2.46
N SER A 58 0.76 -6.35 -1.96
CA SER A 58 0.60 -5.45 -0.82
C SER A 58 1.59 -4.29 -0.89
N LEU A 59 1.22 -3.16 -0.27
CA LEU A 59 2.14 -2.05 -0.07
C LEU A 59 3.27 -2.51 0.86
N THR A 60 4.52 -2.34 0.42
CA THR A 60 5.73 -2.61 1.21
C THR A 60 6.52 -1.33 1.37
N SER A 61 5.84 -0.28 1.85
CA SER A 61 6.42 1.05 2.01
C SER A 61 7.71 1.01 2.83
N THR A 62 8.61 1.91 2.51
CA THR A 62 9.85 2.21 3.23
C THR A 62 9.77 3.63 3.77
N ALA A 63 8.73 3.90 4.57
CA ALA A 63 8.46 5.25 5.09
C ALA A 63 9.64 5.86 5.86
N SER A 64 10.54 5.07 6.44
CA SER A 64 11.79 5.56 7.03
C SER A 64 12.70 6.29 6.05
N ASN A 65 12.60 6.01 4.75
CA ASN A 65 13.35 6.66 3.67
C ASN A 65 12.64 7.92 3.12
N SER A 66 12.14 8.76 4.02
CA SER A 66 11.45 10.01 3.70
C SER A 66 11.72 11.01 4.81
N ASP A 67 12.09 12.24 4.48
CA ASP A 67 12.35 13.26 5.49
C ASP A 67 11.07 13.85 6.13
N THR A 68 9.91 13.60 5.51
CA THR A 68 8.61 14.07 6.03
C THR A 68 7.77 12.98 6.70
N SER A 69 8.22 11.73 6.74
CA SER A 69 7.39 10.66 7.31
C SER A 69 7.36 10.73 8.84
N PRO A 70 6.26 10.29 9.49
CA PRO A 70 6.22 10.17 10.94
C PRO A 70 7.32 9.28 11.53
N LEU A 71 7.81 8.28 10.78
CA LEU A 71 8.89 7.42 11.24
C LEU A 71 10.23 8.16 11.25
N HIS A 72 10.54 8.95 10.22
CA HIS A 72 11.75 9.74 10.18
C HIS A 72 11.73 10.86 11.21
N LEU A 73 10.61 11.59 11.31
CA LEU A 73 10.46 12.69 12.27
C LEU A 73 10.65 12.21 13.72
N ARG A 74 10.12 11.03 14.07
CA ARG A 74 10.39 10.39 15.37
C ARG A 74 11.85 9.97 15.54
N ALA A 75 12.50 9.50 14.48
CA ALA A 75 13.88 9.05 14.55
C ALA A 75 14.86 10.20 14.84
N ILE A 76 14.51 11.43 14.44
CA ILE A 76 15.33 12.62 14.66
C ILE A 76 14.84 13.52 15.81
N GLU A 77 13.79 13.10 16.52
CA GLU A 77 13.21 13.87 17.61
C GLU A 77 14.25 14.09 18.73
N GLY A 78 14.47 15.35 19.10
CA GLY A 78 15.45 15.73 20.12
C GLY A 78 16.90 15.85 19.64
N MET A 79 17.21 15.57 18.37
CA MET A 79 18.55 15.76 17.79
C MET A 79 18.86 17.24 17.53
N THR A 80 20.12 17.62 17.68
CA THR A 80 20.66 18.90 17.22
C THR A 80 20.74 18.95 15.68
N PRO A 81 20.83 20.13 15.05
CA PRO A 81 20.97 20.24 13.60
C PRO A 81 22.16 19.46 13.01
N LYS A 82 23.28 19.37 13.76
CA LYS A 82 24.43 18.57 13.36
C LYS A 82 24.13 17.08 13.39
N GLU A 83 23.50 16.59 14.45
CA GLU A 83 23.11 15.17 14.56
C GLU A 83 22.10 14.76 13.49
N VAL A 84 21.16 15.64 13.14
CA VAL A 84 20.24 15.41 12.00
C VAL A 84 21.03 15.29 10.69
N THR A 85 22.01 16.16 10.47
CA THR A 85 22.88 16.10 9.27
C THR A 85 23.66 14.79 9.23
N ASP A 86 24.29 14.40 10.35
CA ASP A 86 25.07 13.17 10.48
C ASP A 86 24.17 11.91 10.38
N PHE A 87 22.92 11.98 10.83
CA PHE A 87 21.93 10.94 10.65
C PHE A 87 21.55 10.77 9.17
N ARG A 88 21.19 11.86 8.50
CA ARG A 88 20.81 11.85 7.07
C ARG A 88 21.95 11.37 6.18
N ALA A 89 23.20 11.71 6.50
CA ALA A 89 24.38 11.26 5.76
C ALA A 89 24.64 9.75 5.84
N ARG A 90 24.06 9.05 6.83
CA ARG A 90 24.23 7.60 7.05
C ARG A 90 23.02 6.78 6.63
N MET A 91 21.93 7.43 6.21
CA MET A 91 20.73 6.70 5.78
C MET A 91 21.05 5.87 4.53
N PRO A 92 20.72 4.57 4.51
CA PRO A 92 20.95 3.72 3.36
C PRO A 92 19.99 4.09 2.22
N ALA A 93 20.44 3.93 0.98
CA ALA A 93 19.56 3.95 -0.17
C ALA A 93 18.56 2.79 -0.13
N PHE A 94 17.41 2.98 -0.76
CA PHE A 94 16.47 1.89 -0.97
C PHE A 94 17.06 0.82 -1.88
N ASP A 95 16.88 -0.43 -1.47
CA ASP A 95 17.18 -1.62 -2.25
C ASP A 95 15.98 -2.57 -2.18
N ALA A 96 15.43 -2.93 -3.35
CA ALA A 96 14.19 -3.69 -3.42
C ALA A 96 14.29 -5.07 -2.77
N ALA A 97 15.47 -5.71 -2.79
CA ALA A 97 15.69 -7.04 -2.25
C ALA A 97 15.86 -7.02 -0.72
N THR A 98 16.57 -6.02 -0.20
CA THR A 98 17.09 -6.04 1.18
C THR A 98 16.40 -5.06 2.13
N SER A 99 15.84 -3.95 1.62
CA SER A 99 15.21 -2.95 2.50
C SER A 99 13.95 -3.53 3.18
N PRO A 100 13.87 -3.56 4.51
CA PRO A 100 12.65 -4.03 5.19
C PRO A 100 11.49 -3.07 4.93
N SER A 101 10.26 -3.58 4.89
CA SER A 101 9.09 -2.71 4.89
C SER A 101 8.88 -2.04 6.26
N ALA A 102 8.31 -0.85 6.25
CA ALA A 102 8.11 0.00 7.43
C ALA A 102 6.69 0.58 7.42
N GLY A 103 5.95 0.39 8.52
CA GLY A 103 4.61 0.97 8.71
C GLY A 103 3.43 0.23 8.06
N VAL A 104 3.66 -0.93 7.43
CA VAL A 104 2.63 -1.67 6.65
C VAL A 104 2.22 -3.03 7.24
N GLY A 105 2.86 -3.46 8.33
CA GLY A 105 2.51 -4.67 9.08
C GLY A 105 3.24 -5.95 8.64
N ARG A 106 3.20 -6.98 9.50
CA ARG A 106 3.96 -8.24 9.30
C ARG A 106 3.53 -9.06 8.10
N ILE A 107 2.27 -8.96 7.66
CA ILE A 107 1.76 -9.72 6.52
C ILE A 107 2.33 -9.15 5.21
N ALA A 108 2.46 -7.83 5.08
CA ALA A 108 3.10 -7.22 3.92
C ALA A 108 4.59 -7.63 3.81
N GLU A 109 5.29 -7.68 4.94
CA GLU A 109 6.68 -8.15 4.98
C GLU A 109 6.81 -9.63 4.63
N GLU A 110 5.88 -10.48 5.08
CA GLU A 110 5.83 -11.90 4.69
C GLU A 110 5.62 -12.06 3.18
N ILE A 111 4.74 -11.25 2.56
CA ILE A 111 4.55 -11.24 1.10
C ILE A 111 5.87 -10.87 0.41
N ARG A 112 6.56 -9.82 0.88
CA ARG A 112 7.84 -9.37 0.32
C ARG A 112 8.90 -10.48 0.33
N LEU A 113 8.94 -11.26 1.40
CA LEU A 113 9.94 -12.32 1.63
C LEU A 113 9.52 -13.69 1.04
N THR A 114 8.31 -13.80 0.52
CA THR A 114 7.83 -15.06 -0.06
C THR A 114 8.67 -15.43 -1.29
N PRO A 115 9.16 -16.68 -1.44
CA PRO A 115 9.88 -17.11 -2.63
C PRO A 115 9.09 -16.84 -3.91
N GLY A 116 9.74 -16.20 -4.90
CA GLY A 116 9.10 -15.79 -6.15
C GLY A 116 8.33 -14.46 -6.08
N ALA A 117 8.33 -13.77 -4.93
CA ALA A 117 7.81 -12.42 -4.84
C ALA A 117 8.70 -11.45 -5.64
N VAL A 118 8.06 -10.47 -6.27
CA VAL A 118 8.70 -9.34 -6.95
C VAL A 118 8.34 -8.07 -6.20
N ARG A 119 9.31 -7.18 -6.00
CA ARG A 119 9.08 -5.87 -5.38
C ARG A 119 9.39 -4.77 -6.38
N SER A 120 8.52 -3.77 -6.45
CA SER A 120 8.71 -2.59 -7.31
C SER A 120 9.82 -1.67 -6.77
N SER A 121 10.40 -0.85 -7.64
CA SER A 121 11.62 -0.07 -7.39
C SER A 121 11.46 1.27 -6.64
N HIS A 122 10.25 1.73 -6.33
CA HIS A 122 10.09 3.06 -5.73
C HIS A 122 10.67 3.12 -4.31
N PRO A 123 11.51 4.13 -3.99
CA PRO A 123 12.28 4.18 -2.73
C PRO A 123 11.48 4.40 -1.44
N GLN A 124 10.16 4.61 -1.54
CA GLN A 124 9.29 5.05 -0.43
C GLN A 124 7.96 4.29 -0.42
N THR A 125 7.36 4.08 -1.59
CA THR A 125 6.02 3.47 -1.73
C THR A 125 6.05 2.21 -2.57
N SER A 126 7.14 1.43 -2.49
CA SER A 126 7.22 0.15 -3.17
C SER A 126 6.08 -0.80 -2.77
N PHE A 127 5.63 -1.62 -3.72
CA PHE A 127 4.74 -2.75 -3.51
C PHE A 127 5.52 -4.05 -3.69
N ALA A 128 5.05 -5.12 -3.08
CA ALA A 128 5.48 -6.48 -3.39
C ALA A 128 4.30 -7.32 -3.84
N ALA A 129 4.54 -8.23 -4.77
CA ALA A 129 3.54 -9.15 -5.28
C ALA A 129 4.12 -10.55 -5.51
N VAL A 130 3.28 -11.58 -5.33
CA VAL A 130 3.59 -12.98 -5.60
C VAL A 130 2.44 -13.61 -6.40
N GLY A 131 2.77 -14.34 -7.46
CA GLY A 131 1.79 -14.97 -8.37
C GLY A 131 1.98 -14.55 -9.82
N LEU A 132 1.02 -14.94 -10.68
CA LEU A 132 1.14 -14.89 -12.13
C LEU A 132 1.54 -13.50 -12.69
N LEU A 133 0.97 -12.43 -12.14
CA LEU A 133 1.15 -11.06 -12.64
C LEU A 133 2.21 -10.27 -11.87
N SER A 134 2.93 -10.87 -10.91
CA SER A 134 3.85 -10.13 -10.03
C SER A 134 4.87 -9.28 -10.79
N GLY A 135 5.54 -9.87 -11.79
CA GLY A 135 6.51 -9.15 -12.62
C GLY A 135 5.88 -7.97 -13.37
N ARG A 136 4.70 -8.18 -13.98
CA ARG A 136 3.99 -7.13 -14.73
C ARG A 136 3.56 -5.99 -13.81
N LEU A 137 2.96 -6.30 -12.66
CA LEU A 137 2.42 -5.30 -11.73
C LEU A 137 3.53 -4.44 -11.10
N MET A 138 4.71 -5.02 -10.87
CA MET A 138 5.81 -4.33 -10.17
C MET A 138 6.80 -3.63 -11.10
N ALA A 139 6.82 -4.00 -12.39
CA ALA A 139 7.74 -3.46 -13.38
C ALA A 139 7.57 -1.94 -13.57
N GLY A 140 8.67 -1.22 -13.78
CA GLY A 140 8.65 0.19 -14.21
C GLY A 140 7.96 1.14 -13.22
N HIS A 141 8.10 0.90 -11.91
CA HIS A 141 7.68 1.84 -10.89
C HIS A 141 8.67 3.01 -10.84
N ALA A 142 8.26 4.13 -11.44
CA ALA A 142 9.12 5.30 -11.56
C ALA A 142 9.47 5.89 -10.18
N PRO A 143 10.71 6.36 -9.97
CA PRO A 143 11.15 6.84 -8.67
C PRO A 143 10.48 8.16 -8.26
N ASP A 144 9.94 8.93 -9.21
CA ASP A 144 9.25 10.22 -9.04
C ASP A 144 7.71 10.10 -9.04
N CYS A 145 7.18 8.90 -8.81
CA CYS A 145 5.74 8.64 -8.92
C CYS A 145 5.28 7.64 -7.86
N HIS A 146 4.78 8.14 -6.73
CA HIS A 146 4.38 7.28 -5.62
C HIS A 146 3.28 6.29 -6.01
N TYR A 147 2.20 6.81 -6.60
CA TYR A 147 0.94 6.08 -6.77
C TYR A 147 0.21 6.40 -8.09
N GLY A 148 0.83 7.17 -8.99
CA GLY A 148 0.24 7.61 -10.26
C GLY A 148 0.32 6.57 -11.39
N SER A 149 0.26 7.05 -12.63
CA SER A 149 0.21 6.20 -13.84
C SER A 149 1.43 5.29 -14.03
N ALA A 150 2.60 5.69 -13.51
CA ALA A 150 3.80 4.86 -13.55
C ALA A 150 3.93 3.90 -12.35
N SER A 151 2.91 3.78 -11.48
CA SER A 151 2.97 2.96 -10.26
C SER A 151 2.30 1.57 -10.41
N PRO A 152 2.49 0.67 -9.44
CA PRO A 152 1.71 -0.55 -9.32
C PRO A 152 0.20 -0.34 -9.15
N LEU A 153 -0.25 0.79 -8.60
CA LEU A 153 -1.69 1.05 -8.47
C LEU A 153 -2.36 1.21 -9.83
N ALA A 154 -1.71 1.89 -10.78
CA ALA A 154 -2.22 1.98 -12.15
C ALA A 154 -2.32 0.60 -12.81
N ARG A 155 -1.33 -0.27 -12.59
CA ARG A 155 -1.32 -1.64 -13.12
C ARG A 155 -2.34 -2.54 -12.44
N LEU A 156 -2.60 -2.35 -11.15
CA LEU A 156 -3.67 -3.05 -10.42
C LEU A 156 -5.06 -2.62 -10.91
N TYR A 157 -5.23 -1.34 -11.25
CA TYR A 157 -6.44 -0.83 -11.89
C TYR A 157 -6.65 -1.49 -13.26
N GLU A 158 -5.62 -1.55 -14.10
CA GLU A 158 -5.68 -2.21 -15.42
C GLU A 158 -5.93 -3.72 -15.35
N ALA A 159 -5.51 -4.37 -14.26
CA ALA A 159 -5.68 -5.80 -14.04
C ALA A 159 -7.02 -6.18 -13.40
N ASP A 160 -7.95 -5.23 -13.23
CA ASP A 160 -9.24 -5.42 -12.54
C ASP A 160 -9.08 -6.10 -11.17
N ALA A 161 -8.09 -5.64 -10.41
CA ALA A 161 -7.78 -6.22 -9.11
C ALA A 161 -8.95 -6.09 -8.12
N GLN A 162 -8.92 -6.91 -7.08
CA GLN A 162 -9.73 -6.73 -5.87
C GLN A 162 -8.89 -6.05 -4.79
N VAL A 163 -9.52 -5.27 -3.93
CA VAL A 163 -8.95 -4.82 -2.66
C VAL A 163 -9.49 -5.72 -1.55
N LEU A 164 -8.60 -6.19 -0.68
CA LEU A 164 -8.95 -6.85 0.57
C LEU A 164 -8.45 -6.01 1.75
N LEU A 165 -9.37 -5.42 2.51
CA LEU A 165 -9.09 -4.81 3.80
C LEU A 165 -9.37 -5.84 4.90
N LEU A 166 -8.33 -6.29 5.60
CA LEU A 166 -8.39 -7.34 6.62
C LEU A 166 -8.03 -6.78 7.99
N GLY A 167 -9.03 -6.40 8.76
CA GLY A 167 -8.88 -5.81 10.09
C GLY A 167 -8.25 -4.42 10.09
N VAL A 168 -8.41 -3.71 8.98
CA VAL A 168 -8.02 -2.31 8.81
C VAL A 168 -9.19 -1.56 8.17
N GLY A 169 -9.28 -0.27 8.44
CA GLY A 169 -10.27 0.61 7.85
C GLY A 169 -9.87 1.13 6.47
N TYR A 170 -10.74 1.95 5.90
CA TYR A 170 -10.48 2.64 4.64
C TYR A 170 -9.36 3.68 4.73
N ASP A 171 -9.00 4.14 5.94
CA ASP A 171 -7.80 4.95 6.20
C ASP A 171 -6.49 4.27 5.75
N ARG A 172 -6.52 2.96 5.48
CA ARG A 172 -5.38 2.18 4.97
C ARG A 172 -5.52 1.75 3.52
N CYS A 173 -6.59 2.16 2.83
CA CYS A 173 -6.88 1.75 1.46
C CYS A 173 -6.03 2.56 0.46
N THR A 174 -4.84 2.06 0.12
CA THR A 174 -3.92 2.81 -0.75
C THR A 174 -4.45 2.95 -2.17
N ALA A 175 -5.44 2.15 -2.58
CA ALA A 175 -6.10 2.28 -3.89
C ALA A 175 -6.63 3.71 -4.12
N PHE A 176 -7.12 4.38 -3.07
CA PHE A 176 -7.64 5.74 -3.16
C PHE A 176 -6.57 6.78 -3.53
N HIS A 177 -5.29 6.54 -3.24
CA HIS A 177 -4.22 7.43 -3.69
C HIS A 177 -4.16 7.53 -5.23
N LEU A 178 -4.52 6.47 -5.97
CA LEU A 178 -4.58 6.58 -7.45
C LEU A 178 -5.61 7.62 -7.91
N ALA A 179 -6.70 7.79 -7.16
CA ALA A 179 -7.71 8.80 -7.44
C ALA A 179 -7.19 10.22 -7.19
N GLU A 180 -6.25 10.43 -6.27
CA GLU A 180 -5.61 11.74 -6.05
C GLU A 180 -4.83 12.23 -7.29
N TYR A 181 -4.35 11.32 -8.13
CA TYR A 181 -3.70 11.65 -9.41
C TYR A 181 -4.71 11.94 -10.53
N ARG A 182 -5.99 11.61 -10.34
CA ARG A 182 -7.00 11.56 -11.41
C ARG A 182 -8.18 12.50 -11.20
N TYR A 183 -8.42 12.99 -9.98
CA TYR A 183 -9.61 13.79 -9.66
C TYR A 183 -9.61 15.21 -10.23
N ALA A 184 -8.44 15.73 -10.60
CA ALA A 184 -8.29 17.07 -11.17
C ALA A 184 -7.31 17.04 -12.35
N MET A 185 -7.47 17.97 -13.30
CA MET A 185 -6.52 18.16 -14.41
C MET A 185 -5.11 18.53 -13.93
N SER A 186 -5.02 19.19 -12.77
CA SER A 186 -3.75 19.61 -12.16
C SER A 186 -3.88 19.45 -10.65
N PRO A 187 -3.69 18.23 -10.12
CA PRO A 187 -3.74 18.00 -8.69
C PRO A 187 -2.58 18.75 -7.99
N PRO A 188 -2.75 19.19 -6.72
CA PRO A 188 -1.70 19.84 -5.96
C PRO A 188 -0.44 18.97 -5.90
N ARG A 189 0.73 19.59 -5.99
CA ARG A 189 2.04 18.93 -5.94
C ARG A 189 2.89 19.48 -4.81
N ARG A 190 3.82 18.67 -4.31
CA ARG A 190 4.86 19.09 -3.37
C ARG A 190 6.18 18.40 -3.65
N LEU A 191 7.24 18.95 -3.08
CA LEU A 191 8.55 18.33 -3.08
C LEU A 191 8.61 17.16 -2.07
N TYR A 192 9.20 16.06 -2.51
CA TYR A 192 9.53 14.89 -1.72
C TYR A 192 11.03 14.63 -1.77
N ARG A 193 11.57 14.02 -0.72
CA ARG A 193 12.98 13.62 -0.67
C ARG A 193 13.15 12.21 -0.13
N CYS A 194 14.10 11.48 -0.70
CA CYS A 194 14.49 10.15 -0.28
C CYS A 194 15.95 9.86 -0.61
N VAL A 195 16.51 8.82 0.00
CA VAL A 195 17.82 8.30 -0.36
C VAL A 195 17.67 7.26 -1.46
N VAL A 196 18.39 7.47 -2.56
CA VAL A 196 18.48 6.58 -3.73
C VAL A 196 19.94 6.29 -4.04
N ASP A 197 20.20 5.23 -4.79
CA ASP A 197 21.52 4.94 -5.35
C ASP A 197 21.35 4.67 -6.85
N PHE A 198 21.92 5.54 -7.67
CA PHE A 198 21.89 5.43 -9.13
C PHE A 198 23.19 4.80 -9.70
N GLY A 199 24.07 4.28 -8.84
CA GLY A 199 25.34 3.64 -9.20
C GLY A 199 26.58 4.32 -8.62
N ASP A 200 26.44 5.56 -8.13
CA ASP A 200 27.54 6.35 -7.56
C ASP A 200 27.48 6.43 -6.02
N GLY A 201 26.63 5.60 -5.41
CA GLY A 201 26.40 5.54 -3.97
C GLY A 201 25.16 6.32 -3.52
N PRO A 202 24.81 6.22 -2.23
CA PRO A 202 23.59 6.81 -1.68
C PRO A 202 23.59 8.34 -1.74
N VAL A 203 22.54 8.91 -2.33
CA VAL A 203 22.31 10.36 -2.40
C VAL A 203 20.90 10.71 -1.96
N TRP A 204 20.75 11.85 -1.29
CA TRP A 204 19.44 12.45 -1.09
C TRP A 204 18.98 13.06 -2.40
N TRP A 205 17.95 12.47 -2.98
CA TRP A 205 17.34 12.92 -4.22
C TRP A 205 15.99 13.56 -3.93
N GLU A 206 15.70 14.63 -4.68
CA GLU A 206 14.48 15.41 -4.55
C GLU A 206 13.67 15.30 -5.84
N TYR A 207 12.35 15.23 -5.69
CA TYR A 207 11.42 15.17 -6.81
C TYR A 207 10.06 15.75 -6.41
N GLU A 208 9.29 16.23 -7.38
CA GLU A 208 7.94 16.71 -7.14
C GLU A 208 6.91 15.64 -7.49
N ASP A 209 5.91 15.46 -6.64
CA ASP A 209 4.79 14.56 -6.90
C ASP A 209 3.48 15.09 -6.30
N VAL A 210 2.36 14.42 -6.56
CA VAL A 210 1.03 14.75 -6.02
C VAL A 210 1.07 14.78 -4.49
N VAL A 211 0.39 15.77 -3.90
CA VAL A 211 0.14 15.82 -2.46
C VAL A 211 -0.79 14.65 -2.11
N LEU A 212 -0.26 13.71 -1.33
CA LEU A 212 -1.01 12.57 -0.81
C LEU A 212 -1.61 12.94 0.55
N ASP A 213 -2.91 12.71 0.69
CA ASP A 213 -3.67 12.96 1.91
C ASP A 213 -4.65 11.82 2.15
N ASP A 214 -4.47 11.09 3.25
CA ASP A 214 -5.34 10.00 3.68
C ASP A 214 -6.35 10.42 4.76
N GLY A 215 -6.38 11.71 5.14
CA GLY A 215 -7.15 12.23 6.26
C GLY A 215 -8.68 12.08 6.11
N ASP A 216 -9.18 12.04 4.88
CA ASP A 216 -10.60 11.88 4.57
C ASP A 216 -10.96 10.48 4.02
N PHE A 217 -10.01 9.55 3.93
CA PHE A 217 -10.23 8.22 3.36
C PHE A 217 -11.28 7.41 4.13
N SER A 218 -11.39 7.61 5.45
CA SER A 218 -12.44 6.96 6.26
C SER A 218 -13.84 7.44 5.88
N LEU A 219 -14.00 8.74 5.58
CA LEU A 219 -15.28 9.31 5.15
C LEU A 219 -15.63 8.86 3.73
N LEU A 220 -14.66 8.97 2.81
CA LEU A 220 -14.76 8.46 1.44
C LEU A 220 -15.17 6.98 1.42
N GLY A 221 -14.46 6.14 2.18
CA GLY A 221 -14.71 4.70 2.22
C GLY A 221 -16.08 4.34 2.79
N ALA A 222 -16.53 5.06 3.81
CA ALA A 222 -17.88 4.88 4.36
C ALA A 222 -18.99 5.28 3.38
N ASP A 223 -18.76 6.31 2.54
CA ASP A 223 -19.69 6.72 1.49
C ASP A 223 -19.71 5.70 0.33
N PHE A 224 -18.52 5.26 -0.09
CA PHE A 224 -18.34 4.21 -1.09
C PHE A 224 -19.04 2.90 -0.68
N GLU A 225 -18.85 2.45 0.56
CA GLU A 225 -19.47 1.24 1.10
C GLU A 225 -21.00 1.26 1.00
N LYS A 226 -21.61 2.40 1.31
CA LYS A 226 -23.06 2.60 1.19
C LYS A 226 -23.50 2.61 -0.27
N ALA A 227 -22.80 3.37 -1.12
CA ALA A 227 -23.14 3.52 -2.53
C ALA A 227 -23.02 2.21 -3.32
N ALA A 228 -21.97 1.42 -3.04
CA ALA A 228 -21.72 0.14 -3.66
C ALA A 228 -22.43 -1.03 -2.96
N GLN A 229 -23.21 -0.76 -1.89
CA GLN A 229 -23.91 -1.76 -1.08
C GLN A 229 -23.01 -2.91 -0.61
N LEU A 230 -21.76 -2.57 -0.27
CA LEU A 230 -20.78 -3.55 0.18
C LEU A 230 -21.17 -4.10 1.55
N ARG A 231 -20.91 -5.39 1.76
CA ARG A 231 -21.11 -6.03 3.05
C ARG A 231 -19.77 -6.39 3.66
N ALA A 232 -19.50 -5.85 4.84
CA ALA A 232 -18.39 -6.32 5.65
C ALA A 232 -18.67 -7.75 6.14
N GLY A 233 -17.64 -8.59 6.09
CA GLY A 233 -17.62 -9.92 6.69
C GLY A 233 -16.72 -9.97 7.91
N ARG A 234 -16.55 -11.16 8.47
CA ARG A 234 -15.54 -11.43 9.50
C ARG A 234 -14.65 -12.59 9.10
N ILE A 235 -13.36 -12.47 9.39
CA ILE A 235 -12.36 -13.52 9.26
C ILE A 235 -11.63 -13.58 10.60
N GLY A 236 -11.84 -14.66 11.36
CA GLY A 236 -11.45 -14.67 12.76
C GLY A 236 -12.18 -13.59 13.55
N GLU A 237 -11.41 -12.80 14.30
CA GLU A 237 -11.92 -11.63 15.03
C GLU A 237 -11.93 -10.35 14.19
N ALA A 238 -11.31 -10.37 13.00
CA ALA A 238 -11.15 -9.20 12.15
C ALA A 238 -12.38 -8.96 11.29
N GLU A 239 -12.75 -7.69 11.14
CA GLU A 239 -13.64 -7.27 10.06
C GLU A 239 -12.91 -7.38 8.71
N ALA A 240 -13.60 -7.82 7.67
CA ALA A 240 -13.02 -7.99 6.34
C ALA A 240 -13.92 -7.40 5.26
N ARG A 241 -13.31 -6.71 4.29
CA ARG A 241 -14.00 -6.15 3.12
C ARG A 241 -13.27 -6.58 1.86
N VAL A 242 -13.99 -7.11 0.88
CA VAL A 242 -13.50 -7.40 -0.46
C VAL A 242 -14.32 -6.59 -1.45
N PHE A 243 -13.66 -5.84 -2.32
CA PHE A 243 -14.34 -5.02 -3.32
C PHE A 243 -13.47 -4.76 -4.57
N PRO A 244 -14.08 -4.44 -5.72
CA PRO A 244 -13.34 -4.17 -6.95
C PRO A 244 -12.48 -2.89 -6.84
N PHE A 245 -11.21 -2.99 -7.23
CA PHE A 245 -10.25 -1.88 -7.21
C PHE A 245 -10.70 -0.73 -8.11
N VAL A 246 -11.14 -1.04 -9.33
CA VAL A 246 -11.61 -0.05 -10.31
C VAL A 246 -12.78 0.76 -9.75
N ALA A 247 -13.79 0.08 -9.20
CA ALA A 247 -14.95 0.74 -8.60
C ALA A 247 -14.57 1.68 -7.44
N ALA A 248 -13.62 1.27 -6.59
CA ALA A 248 -13.15 2.09 -5.48
C ALA A 248 -12.42 3.36 -5.97
N VAL A 249 -11.56 3.22 -6.99
CA VAL A 249 -10.83 4.37 -7.57
C VAL A 249 -11.78 5.33 -8.29
N ASP A 250 -12.67 4.82 -9.13
CA ASP A 250 -13.60 5.65 -9.90
C ASP A 250 -14.56 6.42 -8.99
N TYR A 251 -15.02 5.77 -7.93
CA TYR A 251 -15.82 6.43 -6.91
C TYR A 251 -15.02 7.52 -6.17
N ALA A 252 -13.78 7.22 -5.78
CA ALA A 252 -12.91 8.18 -5.11
C ALA A 252 -12.58 9.41 -5.98
N VAL A 253 -12.40 9.23 -7.30
CA VAL A 253 -12.21 10.34 -8.25
C VAL A 253 -13.40 11.30 -8.21
N MET A 254 -14.62 10.78 -8.32
CA MET A 254 -15.83 11.61 -8.24
C MET A 254 -16.01 12.25 -6.86
N TRP A 255 -15.69 11.51 -5.80
CA TRP A 255 -15.85 11.96 -4.43
C TRP A 255 -14.87 13.11 -4.11
N PHE A 256 -13.59 12.98 -4.46
CA PHE A 256 -12.60 14.04 -4.28
C PHE A 256 -12.97 15.30 -5.07
N ALA A 257 -13.44 15.18 -6.31
CA ALA A 257 -13.88 16.33 -7.10
C ALA A 257 -15.03 17.14 -6.45
N ARG A 258 -15.80 16.53 -5.54
CA ARG A 258 -16.89 17.19 -4.80
C ARG A 258 -16.49 17.71 -3.42
N HIS A 259 -15.48 17.11 -2.79
CA HIS A 259 -15.15 17.35 -1.38
C HIS A 259 -13.79 18.02 -1.16
N ARG A 260 -12.87 17.90 -2.12
CA ARG A 260 -11.56 18.55 -2.08
C ARG A 260 -11.58 19.74 -3.04
N ASN A 261 -11.39 20.94 -2.48
CA ASN A 261 -11.23 22.14 -3.29
C ASN A 261 -9.90 22.05 -4.05
N SER A 262 -9.95 21.99 -5.37
CA SER A 262 -8.78 21.96 -6.26
C SER A 262 -7.90 23.23 -6.21
N GLY A 263 -8.21 24.20 -5.34
CA GLY A 263 -7.54 25.50 -5.22
C GLY A 263 -7.09 25.92 -3.82
N GLN A 264 -7.11 25.03 -2.81
CA GLN A 264 -6.69 25.37 -1.44
C GLN A 264 -5.62 24.40 -0.90
N VAL A 265 -4.49 24.30 -1.60
CA VAL A 265 -3.21 24.00 -0.94
C VAL A 265 -2.20 25.01 -1.46
N ALA A 266 -2.43 26.28 -1.11
CA ALA A 266 -1.45 27.33 -1.25
C ALA A 266 -0.93 27.69 0.14
N ARG A 267 0.35 27.40 0.35
CA ARG A 267 1.25 27.93 1.39
C ARG A 267 0.91 27.50 2.82
N ASN A 268 1.67 26.55 3.32
CA ASN A 268 2.35 26.77 4.59
C ASN A 268 3.85 26.59 4.31
N ASP A 269 4.57 27.66 4.63
CA ASP A 269 6.01 27.85 4.45
C ASP A 269 6.85 26.79 5.18
#